data_AF-M3IL75-F1
#
_entry.id   AF-M3IL75-F1
#
_cell.length_a   1.000
_cell.length_b   1.000
_cell.length_c   1.000
_cell.angle_alpha   90.00
_cell.angle_beta   90.00
_cell.angle_gamma   90.00
#
_symmetry.space_group_name_H-M   'P 1'
#
loop_
_entity.id
_entity.type
_entity.pdbx_description
1 polymer ?
#
loop_
_entity_poly.entity_id
_entity_poly.type
_entity_poly.pdbx_seq_one_letter_code
_entity_poly.pdbx_strand_id
1 'polypeptide(L)'
;MHLWIIADTPGAEVLLEDLFRQTQKVLIDEDFGELVLQFPYGTKLLAREEYPTQLCDEIWPQSFKNAVVKHCDLSFVATDGSMELLLGVNPGFHGEYLNDPDRNMDESPLKSWLVDKKNDIFSPAMTATYWWLYHPTEKNSCGEPAIYSFSHSDGLKSLGDFNVGGLFLRYVLDILLQ
;
A
#
# COMPACT_ATOMS: atom_id res chain seq x y z
N MET A 1 -2.28 20.14 -4.68
CA MET A 1 -1.33 19.39 -3.84
C MET A 1 -1.70 17.91 -3.90
N HIS A 2 -1.07 17.12 -4.79
CA HIS A 2 -1.64 15.85 -5.27
C HIS A 2 -1.25 14.60 -4.46
N LEU A 3 -0.04 14.57 -3.89
CA LEU A 3 0.51 13.44 -3.14
C LEU A 3 0.66 13.72 -1.63
N TRP A 4 0.26 14.90 -1.14
CA TRP A 4 0.38 15.18 0.31
C TRP A 4 -0.58 14.37 1.17
N ILE A 5 -1.66 13.85 0.57
CA ILE A 5 -2.61 12.97 1.25
C ILE A 5 -1.98 11.66 1.73
N ILE A 6 -0.85 11.24 1.15
CA ILE A 6 -0.11 10.04 1.57
C ILE A 6 1.04 10.36 2.53
N ALA A 7 1.30 11.63 2.87
CA ALA A 7 2.12 11.98 4.03
C ALA A 7 1.26 11.91 5.30
N ASP A 8 0.72 10.73 5.59
CA ASP A 8 -0.35 10.49 6.56
C ASP A 8 0.14 10.02 7.94
N THR A 9 1.46 9.96 8.12
CA THR A 9 2.15 9.57 9.35
C THR A 9 3.03 10.72 9.82
N PRO A 10 3.12 11.04 11.13
CA PRO A 10 4.03 12.07 11.62
C PRO A 10 5.47 11.88 11.10
N GLY A 11 6.00 12.88 10.39
CA GLY A 11 7.34 12.84 9.80
C GLY A 11 7.38 12.32 8.35
N ALA A 12 6.27 11.80 7.81
CA ALA A 12 6.20 11.38 6.41
C ALA A 12 6.27 12.55 5.42
N GLU A 13 6.10 13.80 5.89
CA GLU A 13 6.30 15.00 5.08
C GLU A 13 7.73 15.07 4.55
N VAL A 14 8.72 14.66 5.35
CA VAL A 14 10.13 14.62 4.94
C VAL A 14 10.35 13.58 3.85
N LEU A 15 9.69 12.41 3.95
CA LEU A 15 9.74 11.38 2.91
C LEU A 15 9.15 11.89 1.60
N LEU A 16 8.05 12.62 1.66
CA LEU A 16 7.44 13.21 0.48
C LEU A 16 8.36 14.28 -0.16
N GLU A 17 9.00 15.12 0.65
CA GLU A 17 10.00 16.08 0.17
C GLU A 17 11.18 15.38 -0.52
N ASP A 18 11.71 14.31 0.08
CA ASP A 18 12.81 13.54 -0.49
C ASP A 18 12.40 12.85 -1.79
N LEU A 19 11.18 12.32 -1.89
CA LEU A 19 10.65 11.78 -3.15
C LEU A 19 10.68 12.84 -4.26
N PHE A 20 10.21 14.07 -3.96
CA PHE A 20 10.23 15.15 -4.95
C PHE A 20 11.66 15.60 -5.31
N ARG A 21 12.62 15.54 -4.38
CA ARG A 21 14.03 15.82 -4.69
C ARG A 21 14.63 14.81 -5.66
N GLN A 22 14.19 13.56 -5.63
CA GLN A 22 14.63 12.52 -6.58
C GLN A 22 13.90 12.59 -7.93
N THR A 23 12.80 13.34 -8.02
CA THR A 23 11.98 13.40 -9.24
C THR A 23 12.69 14.20 -10.33
N GLN A 24 12.95 13.57 -11.48
CA GLN A 24 13.55 14.22 -12.64
C GLN A 24 12.51 14.96 -13.48
N LYS A 25 11.30 14.40 -13.58
CA LYS A 25 10.23 14.93 -14.41
C LYS A 25 8.87 14.62 -13.82
N VAL A 26 7.97 15.59 -13.95
CA VAL A 26 6.54 15.42 -13.64
C VAL A 26 5.75 15.62 -14.93
N LEU A 27 4.85 14.69 -15.22
CA LEU A 27 3.99 14.68 -16.39
C LEU A 27 2.55 14.35 -15.99
N ILE A 28 1.61 14.76 -16.84
CA ILE A 28 0.24 14.26 -16.81
C ILE A 28 0.09 13.44 -18.09
N ASP A 29 -0.27 12.17 -17.93
CA ASP A 29 -0.74 11.35 -19.04
C ASP A 29 -2.22 11.66 -19.27
N GLU A 30 -2.51 12.44 -20.30
CA GLU A 30 -3.88 12.91 -20.60
C GLU A 30 -4.80 11.77 -21.07
N ASP A 31 -4.25 10.69 -21.61
CA ASP A 31 -5.04 9.55 -22.10
C ASP A 31 -5.64 8.76 -20.92
N PHE A 32 -4.93 8.74 -19.78
CA PHE A 32 -5.32 7.98 -18.58
C PHE A 32 -5.65 8.84 -17.36
N GLY A 33 -5.53 10.17 -17.45
CA GLY A 33 -5.71 11.06 -16.29
C GLY A 33 -4.72 10.76 -15.17
N GLU A 34 -3.48 10.40 -15.53
CA GLU A 34 -2.50 9.84 -14.61
C GLU A 34 -1.36 10.84 -14.35
N LEU A 35 -1.10 11.16 -13.08
CA LEU A 35 0.11 11.90 -12.71
C LEU A 35 1.30 10.93 -12.73
N VAL A 36 2.32 11.28 -13.51
CA VAL A 36 3.53 10.47 -13.67
C VAL A 36 4.74 11.24 -13.14
N LEU A 37 5.36 10.72 -12.08
CA LEU A 37 6.68 11.15 -11.61
C LEU A 37 7.74 10.20 -12.17
N GLN A 38 8.72 10.74 -12.88
CA GLN A 38 9.84 9.98 -13.43
C GLN A 38 11.08 10.20 -12.60
N PHE A 39 11.78 9.11 -12.31
CA PHE A 39 12.99 9.07 -11.50
C PHE A 39 14.19 8.57 -12.33
N PRO A 40 15.42 8.62 -11.79
CA PRO A 40 16.59 8.05 -12.44
C PRO A 40 16.38 6.59 -12.85
N TYR A 41 17.13 6.17 -13.88
CA TYR A 41 17.07 4.81 -14.43
C TYR A 41 15.72 4.42 -15.05
N GLY A 42 14.78 5.36 -15.20
CA GLY A 42 13.52 5.15 -15.91
C GLY A 42 12.40 4.54 -15.05
N THR A 43 12.61 4.44 -13.74
CA THR A 43 11.54 4.09 -12.78
C THR A 43 10.51 5.22 -12.68
N LYS A 44 9.27 4.86 -12.34
CA LYS A 44 8.16 5.83 -12.32
C LYS A 44 7.22 5.57 -11.14
N LEU A 45 6.67 6.65 -10.59
CA LEU A 45 5.48 6.61 -9.75
C LEU A 45 4.30 7.10 -10.59
N LEU A 46 3.30 6.25 -10.68
CA LEU A 46 2.07 6.42 -11.42
C LEU A 46 0.94 6.64 -10.41
N ALA A 47 0.16 7.69 -10.62
CA ALA A 47 -0.93 8.05 -9.72
C ALA A 47 -2.17 8.36 -10.55
N ARG A 48 -3.08 7.39 -10.62
CA ARG A 48 -4.25 7.42 -11.50
C ARG A 48 -5.43 8.08 -10.82
N GLU A 49 -5.92 9.18 -11.38
CA GLU A 49 -7.16 9.80 -10.93
C GLU A 49 -8.36 8.99 -11.43
N GLU A 50 -8.92 8.16 -10.56
CA GLU A 50 -10.21 7.52 -10.78
C GLU A 50 -10.92 7.43 -9.43
N TYR A 51 -12.23 7.74 -9.39
CA TYR A 51 -13.03 7.66 -8.18
C TYR A 51 -13.56 6.23 -8.04
N PRO A 52 -13.07 5.43 -7.08
CA PRO A 52 -13.57 4.07 -6.92
C PRO A 52 -14.96 4.16 -6.30
N THR A 53 -16.00 3.88 -7.10
CA THR A 53 -17.40 3.86 -6.62
C THR A 53 -17.65 2.77 -5.57
N GLN A 54 -16.75 1.78 -5.47
CA GLN A 54 -16.84 0.62 -4.56
C GLN A 54 -16.34 0.85 -3.12
N LEU A 55 -15.64 1.95 -2.83
CA LEU A 55 -15.08 2.19 -1.47
C LEU A 55 -16.13 2.56 -0.40
N CYS A 56 -17.35 2.88 -0.81
CA CYS A 56 -18.40 3.38 0.10
C CYS A 56 -18.94 2.31 1.06
N ASP A 57 -18.80 1.02 0.73
CA ASP A 57 -19.41 -0.07 1.50
C ASP A 57 -18.41 -0.81 2.42
N GLU A 58 -17.10 -0.56 2.28
CA GLU A 58 -16.04 -1.24 3.03
C GLU A 58 -15.49 -0.42 4.22
N ILE A 59 -15.17 -1.11 5.32
CA ILE A 59 -14.62 -0.50 6.54
C ILE A 59 -13.09 -0.38 6.42
N TRP A 60 -12.63 0.51 5.53
CA TRP A 60 -11.21 0.86 5.45
C TRP A 60 -10.77 1.89 6.52
N PRO A 61 -9.50 1.87 6.96
CA PRO A 61 -8.89 2.95 7.73
C PRO A 61 -8.99 4.29 7.01
N GLN A 62 -9.03 5.39 7.78
CA GLN A 62 -9.26 6.71 7.21
C GLN A 62 -8.07 7.18 6.37
N SER A 63 -6.84 6.85 6.77
CA SER A 63 -5.65 7.19 5.99
C SER A 63 -5.67 6.51 4.62
N PHE A 64 -6.05 5.23 4.55
CA PHE A 64 -6.24 4.53 3.28
C PHE A 64 -7.30 5.21 2.43
N LYS A 65 -8.49 5.46 2.98
CA LYS A 65 -9.57 6.16 2.27
C LYS A 65 -9.09 7.50 1.70
N ASN A 66 -8.30 8.25 2.46
CA ASN A 66 -7.71 9.51 2.00
C ASN A 66 -6.69 9.31 0.87
N ALA A 67 -5.88 8.25 0.94
CA ALA A 67 -4.94 7.89 -0.12
C ALA A 67 -5.68 7.56 -1.42
N VAL A 68 -6.74 6.75 -1.33
CA VAL A 68 -7.42 6.20 -2.51
C VAL A 68 -8.58 7.04 -3.06
N VAL A 69 -9.12 7.99 -2.29
CA VAL A 69 -10.22 8.86 -2.76
C VAL A 69 -9.80 9.75 -3.93
N LYS A 70 -8.51 10.09 -4.00
CA LYS A 70 -7.97 10.91 -5.08
C LYS A 70 -7.32 10.08 -6.18
N HIS A 71 -6.67 8.98 -5.78
CA HIS A 71 -5.96 8.10 -6.68
C HIS A 71 -6.46 6.68 -6.47
N CYS A 72 -7.19 6.10 -7.41
CA CYS A 72 -7.71 4.73 -7.26
C CYS A 72 -6.58 3.75 -6.90
N ASP A 73 -5.41 3.97 -7.51
CA ASP A 73 -4.17 3.32 -7.19
C ASP A 73 -2.95 4.26 -7.31
N LEU A 74 -1.91 3.93 -6.55
CA LEU A 74 -0.56 4.48 -6.62
C LEU A 74 0.38 3.31 -6.94
N SER A 75 1.03 3.38 -8.09
CA SER A 75 1.88 2.30 -8.61
C SER A 75 3.30 2.77 -8.83
N PHE A 76 4.27 2.18 -8.13
CA PHE A 76 5.69 2.34 -8.42
C PHE A 76 6.16 1.22 -9.34
N VAL A 77 6.72 1.59 -10.50
CA VAL A 77 7.09 0.66 -11.57
C VAL A 77 8.56 0.78 -11.94
N ALA A 78 9.16 -0.36 -12.24
CA ALA A 78 10.52 -0.46 -12.73
C ALA A 78 10.63 0.03 -14.20
N THR A 79 11.86 0.11 -14.70
CA THR A 79 12.17 0.58 -16.06
C THR A 79 11.52 -0.27 -17.16
N ASP A 80 11.35 -1.57 -16.92
CA ASP A 80 10.70 -2.50 -17.84
C ASP A 80 9.16 -2.50 -17.72
N GLY A 81 8.61 -1.67 -16.83
CA GLY A 81 7.19 -1.55 -16.57
C GLY A 81 6.64 -2.57 -15.56
N SER A 82 7.48 -3.41 -14.96
CA SER A 82 7.04 -4.30 -13.88
C SER A 82 6.65 -3.51 -12.62
N MET A 83 5.60 -3.97 -11.94
CA MET A 83 5.13 -3.36 -10.70
C MET A 83 6.00 -3.80 -9.53
N GLU A 84 6.60 -2.84 -8.85
CA GLU A 84 7.43 -3.05 -7.67
C GLU A 84 6.62 -2.84 -6.38
N LEU A 85 5.74 -1.83 -6.39
CA LEU A 85 4.87 -1.50 -5.27
C LEU A 85 3.53 -0.93 -5.77
N LEU A 86 2.43 -1.38 -5.19
CA LEU A 86 1.07 -0.93 -5.47
C LEU A 86 0.36 -0.61 -4.15
N LEU A 87 -0.26 0.56 -4.06
CA LEU A 87 -1.20 0.96 -3.00
C LEU A 87 -2.55 1.26 -3.67
N GLY A 88 -3.61 0.55 -3.30
CA GLY A 88 -4.92 0.72 -3.95
C GLY A 88 -5.98 -0.26 -3.47
N VAL A 89 -7.18 -0.16 -4.06
CA VAL A 89 -8.41 -0.86 -3.61
C VAL A 89 -8.36 -2.38 -3.83
N ASN A 90 -7.51 -2.87 -4.73
CA ASN A 90 -7.46 -4.30 -5.04
C ASN A 90 -6.03 -4.81 -5.31
N PRO A 91 -5.18 -4.94 -4.28
CA PRO A 91 -3.83 -5.49 -4.43
C PRO A 91 -3.82 -7.03 -4.44
N GLY A 92 -4.94 -7.67 -4.81
CA GLY A 92 -4.99 -9.11 -5.07
C GLY A 92 -5.00 -10.03 -3.86
N PHE A 93 -5.14 -9.52 -2.63
CA PHE A 93 -5.37 -10.34 -1.44
C PHE A 93 -6.81 -10.20 -0.97
N HIS A 94 -7.51 -11.34 -0.89
CA HIS A 94 -8.85 -11.41 -0.32
C HIS A 94 -8.80 -12.24 0.96
N GLY A 95 -9.35 -11.71 2.06
CA GLY A 95 -9.41 -12.43 3.35
C GLY A 95 -10.09 -13.80 3.25
N GLU A 96 -10.93 -14.02 2.24
CA GLU A 96 -11.53 -15.32 1.91
C GLU A 96 -10.51 -16.43 1.67
N TYR A 97 -9.30 -16.12 1.20
CA TYR A 97 -8.21 -17.11 1.07
C TYR A 97 -7.78 -17.72 2.41
N LEU A 98 -8.12 -17.07 3.52
CA LEU A 98 -7.85 -17.55 4.87
C LEU A 98 -8.96 -18.48 5.39
N ASN A 99 -10.06 -18.60 4.64
CA ASN A 99 -11.20 -19.48 4.91
C ASN A 99 -11.16 -20.78 4.09
N ASP A 100 -10.16 -20.94 3.21
CA ASP A 100 -10.00 -22.10 2.35
C ASP A 100 -9.79 -23.37 3.19
N PRO A 101 -10.74 -24.34 3.17
CA PRO A 101 -10.67 -25.55 4.00
C PRO A 101 -9.57 -26.51 3.54
N ASP A 102 -9.08 -26.37 2.31
CA ASP A 102 -7.97 -27.18 1.78
C ASP A 102 -6.60 -26.65 2.22
N ARG A 103 -6.56 -25.49 2.89
CA ARG A 103 -5.34 -24.91 3.46
C ARG A 103 -5.23 -25.24 4.94
N ASN A 104 -4.08 -25.78 5.34
CA ASN A 104 -3.77 -26.01 6.74
C ASN A 104 -3.47 -24.68 7.45
N MET A 105 -4.51 -24.02 7.95
CA MET A 105 -4.39 -22.77 8.70
C MET A 105 -3.86 -22.96 10.11
N ASP A 106 -3.76 -24.21 10.61
CA ASP A 106 -3.23 -24.48 11.95
C ASP A 106 -1.73 -24.20 12.08
N GLU A 107 -1.01 -24.15 10.95
CA GLU A 107 0.42 -23.81 10.86
C GLU A 107 0.63 -22.41 10.26
N SER A 108 -0.45 -21.71 9.88
CA SER A 108 -0.36 -20.39 9.26
C SER A 108 0.15 -19.35 10.27
N PRO A 109 1.09 -18.46 9.87
CA PRO A 109 1.46 -17.29 10.66
C PRO A 109 0.27 -16.37 10.99
N LEU A 110 -0.81 -16.46 10.21
CA LEU A 110 -2.03 -15.68 10.40
C LEU A 110 -3.03 -16.35 11.37
N LYS A 111 -2.75 -17.55 11.89
CA LYS A 111 -3.70 -18.31 12.73
C LYS A 111 -4.27 -17.49 13.89
N SER A 112 -3.43 -16.72 14.57
CA SER A 112 -3.83 -15.88 15.70
C SER A 112 -4.74 -14.71 15.31
N TRP A 113 -4.74 -14.31 14.04
CA TRP A 113 -5.59 -13.24 13.50
C TRP A 113 -6.97 -13.74 13.09
N LEU A 114 -7.13 -15.05 12.96
CA LEU A 114 -8.29 -15.70 12.36
C LEU A 114 -9.34 -16.18 13.37
N VAL A 115 -9.20 -15.83 14.64
CA VAL A 115 -10.02 -16.38 15.73
C VAL A 115 -11.49 -15.93 15.62
N ASP A 116 -11.75 -14.65 15.31
CA ASP A 116 -13.13 -14.11 15.27
C ASP A 116 -13.44 -13.16 14.09
N LYS A 117 -12.44 -12.76 13.28
CA LYS A 117 -12.54 -11.63 12.33
C LYS A 117 -11.82 -11.87 10.99
N LYS A 118 -11.96 -13.08 10.43
CA LYS A 118 -11.24 -13.48 9.19
C LYS A 118 -11.54 -12.58 7.99
N ASN A 119 -12.77 -12.06 7.90
CA ASN A 119 -13.20 -11.18 6.81
C ASN A 119 -12.79 -9.71 6.99
N ASP A 120 -12.16 -9.36 8.13
CA ASP A 120 -11.70 -8.00 8.41
C ASP A 120 -10.21 -7.80 8.09
N ILE A 121 -9.54 -8.80 7.51
CA ILE A 121 -8.14 -8.70 7.10
C ILE A 121 -8.09 -8.18 5.67
N PHE A 122 -7.74 -6.90 5.55
CA PHE A 122 -7.62 -6.20 4.28
C PHE A 122 -6.16 -5.99 3.91
N SER A 123 -5.90 -5.97 2.60
CA SER A 123 -4.60 -5.62 2.06
C SER A 123 -4.70 -4.27 1.37
N PRO A 124 -4.12 -3.19 1.91
CA PRO A 124 -4.13 -1.89 1.23
C PRO A 124 -3.05 -1.77 0.15
N ALA A 125 -2.02 -2.62 0.21
CA ALA A 125 -0.86 -2.50 -0.66
C ALA A 125 -0.17 -3.85 -0.86
N MET A 126 0.61 -3.97 -1.92
CA MET A 126 1.47 -5.11 -2.18
C MET A 126 2.77 -4.68 -2.86
N THR A 127 3.81 -5.48 -2.67
CA THR A 127 4.97 -5.52 -3.55
C THR A 127 4.84 -6.71 -4.50
N ALA A 128 5.82 -6.91 -5.38
CA ALA A 128 5.89 -8.13 -6.21
C ALA A 128 5.89 -9.45 -5.39
N THR A 129 6.29 -9.41 -4.11
CA THR A 129 6.54 -10.61 -3.28
C THR A 129 5.72 -10.68 -2.00
N TYR A 130 5.26 -9.53 -1.49
CA TYR A 130 4.57 -9.44 -0.20
C TYR A 130 3.26 -8.68 -0.32
N TRP A 131 2.22 -9.21 0.31
CA TRP A 131 1.03 -8.42 0.63
C TRP A 131 1.25 -7.67 1.93
N TRP A 132 0.75 -6.45 2.02
CA TRP A 132 0.69 -5.71 3.27
C TRP A 132 -0.69 -5.91 3.84
N LEU A 133 -0.80 -6.37 5.08
CA LEU A 133 -2.06 -6.71 5.72
C LEU A 133 -2.26 -5.80 6.93
N TYR A 134 -3.48 -5.28 7.07
CA TYR A 134 -3.88 -4.65 8.33
C TYR A 134 -4.09 -5.72 9.41
N HIS A 135 -3.48 -5.51 10.56
CA HIS A 135 -3.72 -6.34 11.73
C HIS A 135 -5.16 -6.10 12.22
N PRO A 136 -5.93 -7.15 12.58
CA PRO A 136 -7.35 -7.01 12.94
C PRO A 136 -7.64 -6.19 14.21
N THR A 137 -6.73 -6.18 15.19
CA THR A 137 -6.91 -5.51 16.49
C THR A 137 -5.77 -4.59 16.93
N GLU A 138 -4.53 -4.88 16.55
CA GLU A 138 -3.37 -4.04 16.88
C GLU A 138 -3.42 -2.72 16.11
N LYS A 139 -3.01 -1.65 16.78
CA LYS A 139 -3.00 -0.29 16.24
C LYS A 139 -1.60 0.31 16.28
N ASN A 140 -1.29 1.13 15.28
CA ASN A 140 -0.14 2.01 15.26
C ASN A 140 -0.36 3.23 16.19
N SER A 141 0.64 4.09 16.33
CA SER A 141 0.59 5.29 17.17
C SER A 141 -0.40 6.36 16.68
N CYS A 142 -0.77 6.32 15.40
CA CYS A 142 -1.85 7.14 14.82
C CYS A 142 -3.25 6.62 15.18
N GLY A 143 -3.36 5.45 15.84
CA GLY A 143 -4.63 4.83 16.22
C GLY A 143 -5.33 4.06 15.10
N GLU A 144 -4.67 3.90 13.95
CA GLU A 144 -5.10 3.07 12.82
C GLU A 144 -4.51 1.65 12.92
N PRO A 145 -5.02 0.66 12.18
CA PRO A 145 -4.49 -0.71 12.25
C PRO A 145 -3.00 -0.79 11.90
N ALA A 146 -2.25 -1.56 12.70
CA ALA A 146 -0.84 -1.84 12.41
C ALA A 146 -0.71 -2.63 11.09
N ILE A 147 0.38 -2.42 10.35
CA ILE A 147 0.60 -3.02 9.03
C ILE A 147 1.71 -4.07 9.12
N TYR A 148 1.46 -5.24 8.52
CA TYR A 148 2.43 -6.33 8.44
C TYR A 148 2.62 -6.78 6.99
N SER A 149 3.84 -7.12 6.61
CA SER A 149 4.09 -7.85 5.36
C SER A 149 3.84 -9.34 5.55
N PHE A 150 3.22 -9.96 4.57
CA PHE A 150 2.96 -11.39 4.53
C PHE A 150 3.41 -11.98 3.18
N SER A 151 4.16 -13.09 3.26
CA SER A 151 4.35 -14.03 2.15
C SER A 151 4.34 -15.46 2.68
N HIS A 152 4.13 -16.43 1.78
CA HIS A 152 4.21 -17.84 2.15
C HIS A 152 5.62 -18.28 2.57
N SER A 153 6.66 -17.65 2.03
CA SER A 153 8.07 -18.01 2.30
C SER A 153 8.59 -17.43 3.62
N ASP A 154 8.24 -16.19 3.90
CA ASP A 154 8.85 -15.41 4.99
C ASP A 154 7.91 -15.20 6.17
N GLY A 155 6.67 -15.64 6.04
CA GLY A 155 5.64 -15.48 7.04
C GLY A 155 5.26 -14.02 7.24
N LEU A 156 4.96 -13.67 8.49
CA LEU A 156 4.41 -12.38 8.87
C LEU A 156 5.47 -11.52 9.58
N LYS A 157 5.66 -10.27 9.13
CA LYS A 157 6.63 -9.32 9.72
C LYS A 157 6.00 -7.95 9.87
N SER A 158 6.20 -7.29 11.02
CA SER A 158 5.71 -5.93 11.23
C SER A 158 6.46 -4.95 10.33
N LEU A 159 5.73 -3.99 9.74
CA LEU A 159 6.29 -2.94 8.89
C LEU A 159 6.57 -1.63 9.64
N GLY A 160 6.39 -1.65 10.96
CA GLY A 160 6.65 -0.52 11.85
C GLY A 160 5.44 0.38 12.05
N ASP A 161 5.73 1.54 12.64
CA ASP A 161 4.72 2.46 13.13
C ASP A 161 4.33 3.51 12.08
N PHE A 162 3.61 3.05 11.06
CA PHE A 162 3.17 3.88 9.93
C PHE A 162 1.70 3.66 9.60
N ASN A 163 1.06 4.71 9.10
CA ASN A 163 -0.11 4.59 8.23
C ASN A 163 0.35 4.21 6.82
N VAL A 164 -0.57 3.73 5.98
CA VAL A 164 -0.18 3.11 4.70
C VAL A 164 0.45 4.08 3.70
N GLY A 165 0.04 5.35 3.69
CA GLY A 165 0.62 6.34 2.78
C GLY A 165 2.09 6.62 3.10
N GLY A 166 2.41 6.87 4.37
CA GLY A 166 3.77 7.11 4.82
C GLY A 166 4.65 5.88 4.63
N LEU A 167 4.09 4.70 4.86
CA LEU A 167 4.78 3.43 4.59
C LEU A 167 5.09 3.24 3.09
N PHE A 168 4.15 3.58 2.21
CA PHE A 168 4.34 3.56 0.76
C PHE A 168 5.47 4.50 0.35
N LEU A 169 5.46 5.75 0.84
CA LEU A 169 6.53 6.72 0.57
C LEU A 169 7.91 6.20 1.00
N ARG A 170 8.01 5.61 2.20
CA ARG A 170 9.25 5.01 2.68
C ARG A 170 9.75 3.93 1.74
N TYR A 171 8.90 2.98 1.35
CA TYR A 171 9.28 1.87 0.48
C TYR A 171 9.69 2.34 -0.92
N VAL A 172 9.00 3.33 -1.49
CA VAL A 172 9.42 3.93 -2.77
C VAL A 172 10.83 4.51 -2.65
N LEU A 173 11.12 5.24 -1.57
CA LEU A 173 12.46 5.79 -1.34
C LEU A 173 13.51 4.70 -1.09
N ASP A 174 13.17 3.67 -0.34
CA ASP A 174 14.07 2.54 -0.10
C ASP A 174 14.45 1.85 -1.42
N ILE A 175 13.53 1.76 -2.38
CA ILE A 175 13.82 1.22 -3.72
C ILE A 175 14.64 2.22 -4.56
N LEU A 176 14.30 3.51 -4.52
CA LEU A 176 14.99 4.55 -5.30
C LEU A 176 16.45 4.79 -4.88
N LEU A 177 16.79 4.49 -3.62
CA LEU A 177 18.11 4.77 -3.03
C LEU A 177 19.04 3.55 -2.98
N GLN A 178 18.59 2.38 -3.47
CA GLN A 178 19.41 1.18 -3.63
C GLN A 178 20.23 1.20 -4.92
#